data_AF-A0A3D2FGM2-F1
#
_entry.id   AF-A0A3D2FGM2-F1
#
_cell.length_a   1.000
_cell.length_b   1.000
_cell.length_c   1.000
_cell.angle_alpha   90.00
_cell.angle_beta   90.00
_cell.angle_gamma   90.00
#
_symmetry.space_group_name_H-M   'P 1'
#
loop_
_entity.id
_entity.type
_entity.pdbx_description
1 polymer ?
#
loop_
_entity_poly.entity_id
_entity_poly.type
_entity_poly.pdbx_seq_one_letter_code
_entity_poly.pdbx_strand_id
1 'polypeptide(L)'
;GCDLLASTPRQIHLQRLLGLPTPAYMHLPVAVNAQGEKLSKQTLALAITTDDVVATLISALDFLHQQPPAELQQDSVEEVLGWAIKNWQPEQLKGCRQIPVT
;
A
#
# COMPACT_ATOMS: atom_id res chain seq x y z
N GLY A 1 -3.36 0.02 6.69
CA GLY A 1 -3.97 0.86 5.64
C GLY A 1 -5.20 1.58 6.19
N CYS A 2 -6.20 1.80 5.35
CA CYS A 2 -7.47 2.44 5.70
C CYS A 2 -8.33 1.62 6.66
N ASP A 3 -8.04 0.33 6.83
CA ASP A 3 -8.60 -0.52 7.87
C ASP A 3 -8.34 -0.01 9.29
N LEU A 4 -7.31 0.84 9.49
CA LEU A 4 -7.01 1.47 10.78
C LEU A 4 -7.58 2.88 10.94
N LEU A 5 -8.24 3.44 9.92
CA LEU A 5 -8.66 4.84 9.87
C LEU A 5 -9.54 5.24 11.07
N ALA A 6 -10.47 4.37 11.48
CA ALA A 6 -11.37 4.61 12.61
C ALA A 6 -10.67 4.56 13.98
N SER A 7 -9.47 3.98 14.05
CA SER A 7 -8.68 3.89 15.28
C SER A 7 -7.79 5.10 15.49
N THR A 8 -7.37 5.79 14.42
CA THR A 8 -6.47 6.95 14.48
C THR A 8 -6.95 8.06 15.42
N PRO A 9 -8.23 8.50 15.44
CA PRO A 9 -8.68 9.53 16.37
C PRO A 9 -8.50 9.14 17.85
N ARG A 10 -8.74 7.86 18.18
CA ARG A 10 -8.56 7.33 19.54
C ARG A 10 -7.08 7.26 19.92
N GLN A 11 -6.22 6.88 18.98
CA GLN A 11 -4.76 6.87 19.17
C GLN A 11 -4.23 8.29 19.41
N ILE A 12 -4.68 9.27 18.62
CA ILE A 12 -4.32 10.68 18.80
C ILE A 12 -4.81 11.20 20.16
N HIS A 13 -6.02 10.84 20.58
CA HIS A 13 -6.53 11.22 21.89
C HIS A 13 -5.65 10.70 23.02
N LEU A 14 -5.25 9.42 22.96
CA LEU A 14 -4.36 8.82 23.94
C LEU A 14 -2.97 9.49 23.95
N GLN A 15 -2.39 9.78 22.78
CA GLN A 15 -1.11 10.50 22.69
C GLN A 15 -1.15 11.84 23.41
N ARG A 16 -2.25 12.60 23.23
CA ARG A 16 -2.44 13.90 23.88
C ARG A 16 -2.53 13.77 25.39
N LEU A 17 -3.24 12.77 25.91
CA LEU A 17 -3.33 12.51 27.35
C LEU A 17 -1.96 12.17 27.96
N LEU A 18 -1.11 11.49 27.20
CA LEU A 18 0.23 11.09 27.61
C LEU A 18 1.30 12.16 27.33
N GLY A 19 0.94 13.31 26.75
CA GLY A 19 1.91 14.35 26.38
C GLY A 19 2.87 13.95 25.26
N LEU A 20 2.51 12.99 24.42
CA LEU A 20 3.33 12.49 23.31
C LEU A 20 3.08 13.29 22.01
N PRO A 21 4.08 13.41 21.13
CA PRO A 21 3.90 14.06 19.83
C PRO A 21 2.92 13.26 18.95
N THR A 22 2.12 13.98 18.15
CA THR A 22 1.23 13.38 17.14
C THR A 22 1.94 13.33 15.78
N PRO A 23 2.18 12.14 15.20
CA PRO A 23 2.80 12.02 13.89
C PRO A 23 1.82 12.40 12.76
N ALA A 24 2.36 12.59 11.56
CA ALA A 24 1.54 12.64 10.34
C ALA A 24 1.10 11.21 9.97
N TYR A 25 -0.16 11.06 9.54
CA TYR A 25 -0.73 9.78 9.15
C TYR A 25 -1.08 9.77 7.67
N MET A 26 -0.65 8.71 6.97
CA MET A 26 -1.14 8.34 5.65
C MET A 26 -1.68 6.91 5.73
N HIS A 27 -2.95 6.73 5.37
CA HIS A 27 -3.57 5.41 5.33
C HIS A 27 -3.60 4.91 3.89
N LEU A 28 -2.84 3.85 3.60
CA LEU A 28 -2.87 3.20 2.29
C LEU A 28 -4.21 2.48 2.06
N PRO A 29 -4.73 2.44 0.82
CA PRO A 29 -5.94 1.70 0.49
C PRO A 29 -5.85 0.22 0.89
N VAL A 30 -7.00 -0.36 1.21
CA VAL A 30 -7.10 -1.80 1.50
C VAL A 30 -7.30 -2.56 0.18
N ALA A 31 -6.50 -3.60 -0.05
CA ALA A 31 -6.73 -4.53 -1.13
C ALA A 31 -8.03 -5.32 -0.89
N VAL A 32 -8.95 -5.29 -1.86
CA VAL A 32 -10.26 -5.98 -1.78
C VAL A 32 -10.46 -6.92 -2.97
N ASN A 33 -11.29 -7.94 -2.83
CA ASN A 33 -11.75 -8.73 -3.97
C ASN A 33 -12.82 -7.96 -4.79
N ALA A 34 -13.30 -8.57 -5.87
CA ALA A 34 -14.33 -7.99 -6.74
C ALA A 34 -15.66 -7.68 -6.01
N GLN A 35 -15.94 -8.34 -4.88
CA GLN A 35 -17.11 -8.12 -4.03
C GLN A 35 -16.88 -7.01 -2.98
N GLY A 36 -15.70 -6.40 -2.95
CA GLY A 36 -15.34 -5.36 -1.98
C GLY A 36 -14.93 -5.91 -0.61
N GLU A 37 -14.74 -7.22 -0.48
CA GLU A 37 -14.30 -7.84 0.76
C GLU A 37 -12.78 -7.72 0.89
N LYS A 38 -12.31 -7.34 2.09
CA LYS A 38 -10.88 -7.21 2.38
C LYS A 38 -10.15 -8.51 2.14
N LEU A 39 -9.10 -8.46 1.31
CA LEU A 39 -8.18 -9.58 1.18
C LEU A 39 -7.49 -9.84 2.51
N SER A 40 -7.65 -11.06 2.99
CA SER A 40 -7.08 -11.55 4.24
C SER A 40 -6.89 -13.05 4.16
N LYS A 41 -6.22 -13.62 5.17
CA LYS A 41 -6.14 -15.08 5.33
C LYS A 41 -7.53 -15.71 5.46
N GLN A 42 -8.53 -14.98 5.98
CA GLN A 42 -9.91 -15.45 6.10
C GLN A 42 -10.62 -15.48 4.74
N THR A 43 -10.24 -14.62 3.80
CA THR A 43 -10.78 -14.60 2.43
C THR A 43 -9.87 -15.37 1.44
N LEU A 44 -9.03 -16.27 1.94
CA LEU A 44 -8.14 -17.12 1.14
C LEU A 44 -7.25 -16.34 0.15
N ALA A 45 -6.79 -15.15 0.54
CA ALA A 45 -5.86 -14.39 -0.27
C ALA A 45 -4.61 -15.23 -0.55
N LEU A 46 -4.20 -15.28 -1.83
CA LEU A 46 -3.01 -15.99 -2.25
C LEU A 46 -1.77 -15.44 -1.53
N ALA A 47 -0.83 -16.32 -1.22
CA ALA A 47 0.46 -15.90 -0.72
C ALA A 47 1.21 -15.14 -1.81
N ILE A 48 2.00 -14.15 -1.39
CA ILE A 48 2.95 -13.49 -2.29
C ILE A 48 4.00 -14.51 -2.71
N THR A 49 4.20 -14.67 -4.02
CA THR A 49 5.21 -15.59 -4.57
C THR A 49 6.59 -14.93 -4.50
N THR A 50 7.64 -15.74 -4.35
CA THR A 50 9.04 -15.26 -4.37
C THR A 50 9.79 -15.67 -5.63
N ASP A 51 9.08 -16.28 -6.60
CA ASP A 51 9.66 -16.82 -7.83
C ASP A 51 10.05 -15.70 -8.80
N ASP A 52 9.27 -14.61 -8.85
CA ASP A 52 9.57 -13.39 -9.60
C ASP A 52 9.28 -12.15 -8.75
N VAL A 53 10.30 -11.72 -8.00
CA VAL A 53 10.21 -10.58 -7.09
C VAL A 53 10.05 -9.26 -7.85
N VAL A 54 10.67 -9.14 -9.02
CA VAL A 54 10.57 -7.93 -9.85
C VAL A 54 9.15 -7.74 -10.34
N ALA A 55 8.55 -8.78 -10.94
CA ALA A 55 7.16 -8.71 -11.38
C ALA A 55 6.18 -8.43 -10.22
N THR A 56 6.47 -8.98 -9.04
CA THR A 56 5.68 -8.73 -7.82
C THR A 56 5.76 -7.27 -7.39
N LEU A 57 6.96 -6.67 -7.40
CA LEU A 57 7.15 -5.26 -7.07
C LEU A 57 6.48 -4.33 -8.08
N ILE A 58 6.60 -4.62 -9.38
CA ILE A 58 5.92 -3.86 -10.43
C ILE A 58 4.40 -3.93 -10.23
N SER A 59 3.84 -5.12 -10.00
CA SER A 59 2.41 -5.30 -9.72
C SER A 59 1.95 -4.52 -8.48
N ALA A 60 2.78 -4.46 -7.44
CA ALA A 60 2.48 -3.67 -6.25
C ALA A 60 2.52 -2.16 -6.52
N LEU A 61 3.46 -1.69 -7.35
CA LEU A 61 3.56 -0.28 -7.76
C LEU A 61 2.38 0.13 -8.65
N ASP A 62 1.96 -0.73 -9.58
CA ASP A 62 0.76 -0.54 -10.38
C ASP A 62 -0.50 -0.50 -9.51
N PHE A 63 -0.63 -1.44 -8.58
CA PHE A 63 -1.71 -1.44 -7.59
C PHE A 63 -1.75 -0.15 -6.76
N LEU A 64 -0.59 0.43 -6.46
CA LEU A 64 -0.48 1.72 -5.77
C LEU A 64 -0.55 2.93 -6.72
N HIS A 65 -0.95 2.73 -7.97
CA HIS A 65 -1.10 3.77 -8.99
C HIS A 65 0.18 4.58 -9.25
N GLN A 66 1.36 3.96 -9.10
CA GLN A 66 2.64 4.65 -9.29
C GLN A 66 3.11 4.68 -10.76
N GLN A 67 2.51 3.87 -11.64
CA GLN A 67 2.80 3.81 -13.07
C GLN A 67 4.31 3.59 -13.39
N PRO A 68 4.91 2.49 -12.89
CA PRO A 68 6.27 2.11 -13.28
C PRO A 68 6.44 1.98 -14.80
N PRO A 69 7.55 2.48 -15.37
CA PRO A 69 7.90 2.23 -16.76
C PRO A 69 8.06 0.73 -17.03
N ALA A 70 7.62 0.27 -18.20
CA ALA A 70 7.62 -1.15 -18.58
C ALA A 70 9.04 -1.73 -18.64
N GLU A 71 10.05 -0.89 -18.86
CA GLU A 71 11.45 -1.27 -18.92
C GLU A 71 11.96 -1.85 -17.58
N LEU A 72 11.39 -1.42 -16.45
CA LEU A 72 11.77 -1.91 -15.12
C LEU A 72 11.50 -3.41 -14.91
N GLN A 73 10.67 -4.03 -15.77
CA GLN A 73 10.41 -5.47 -15.71
C GLN A 73 11.69 -6.29 -15.93
N GLN A 74 12.69 -5.73 -16.61
CA GLN A 74 13.97 -6.39 -16.92
C GLN A 74 15.09 -6.02 -15.94
N ASP A 75 14.82 -5.11 -15.01
CA ASP A 75 15.81 -4.58 -14.08
C ASP A 75 15.90 -5.42 -12.79
N SER A 76 16.89 -5.10 -11.97
CA SER A 76 17.06 -5.69 -10.65
C SER A 76 16.06 -5.14 -9.62
N VAL A 77 15.85 -5.88 -8.53
CA VAL A 77 15.04 -5.43 -7.38
C VAL A 77 15.53 -4.07 -6.84
N GLU A 78 16.84 -3.85 -6.81
CA GLU A 78 17.44 -2.60 -6.33
C GLU A 78 17.07 -1.41 -7.23
N GLU A 79 17.12 -1.60 -8.55
CA GLU A 79 16.76 -0.58 -9.54
C GLU A 79 15.26 -0.25 -9.48
N VAL A 80 14.39 -1.26 -9.36
CA VAL A 80 12.93 -1.05 -9.19
C VAL A 80 12.63 -0.25 -7.93
N LEU A 81 13.23 -0.62 -6.80
CA LEU A 81 13.03 0.10 -5.53
C LEU A 81 13.65 1.50 -5.58
N GLY A 82 14.80 1.66 -6.20
CA GLY A 82 15.45 2.96 -6.42
C GLY A 82 14.57 3.90 -7.25
N TRP A 83 13.97 3.37 -8.32
CA TRP A 83 12.97 4.10 -9.11
C TRP A 83 11.75 4.46 -8.27
N ALA A 84 11.20 3.51 -7.51
CA ALA A 84 10.00 3.73 -6.70
C ALA A 84 10.20 4.84 -5.65
N ILE A 85 11.34 4.86 -4.96
CA ILE A 85 11.68 5.91 -3.98
C ILE A 85 11.73 7.28 -4.67
N LYS A 86 12.39 7.37 -5.82
CA LYS A 86 12.57 8.63 -6.55
C LYS A 86 11.28 9.19 -7.12
N ASN A 87 10.35 8.31 -7.53
CA ASN A 87 9.14 8.68 -8.27
C ASN A 87 7.85 8.53 -7.44
N TRP A 88 7.96 8.28 -6.13
CA TRP A 88 6.81 8.06 -5.26
C TRP A 88 5.86 9.27 -5.25
N GLN A 89 4.59 9.04 -5.56
CA GLN A 89 3.54 10.04 -5.61
C GLN A 89 2.39 9.67 -4.66
N PRO A 90 2.44 10.09 -3.37
CA PRO A 90 1.43 9.71 -2.39
C PRO A 90 0.05 10.33 -2.69
N GLU A 91 -0.01 11.44 -3.41
CA GLU A 91 -1.26 12.11 -3.79
C GLU A 91 -2.14 11.23 -4.68
N GLN A 92 -1.56 10.26 -5.42
CA GLN A 92 -2.31 9.29 -6.25
C GLN A 92 -3.23 8.39 -5.41
N LEU A 93 -2.98 8.29 -4.11
CA LEU A 93 -3.75 7.47 -3.17
C LEU A 93 -4.73 8.29 -2.33
N LYS A 94 -4.79 9.61 -2.52
CA LYS A 94 -5.61 10.50 -1.70
C LYS A 94 -7.09 10.20 -1.87
N GLY A 95 -7.79 10.03 -0.74
CA GLY A 95 -9.21 9.70 -0.73
C GLY A 95 -9.55 8.27 -1.15
N CYS A 96 -8.57 7.49 -1.61
CA CYS A 96 -8.76 6.10 -1.96
C CYS A 96 -8.74 5.24 -0.69
N ARG A 97 -9.83 4.50 -0.44
CA ARG A 97 -9.97 3.64 0.76
C ARG A 97 -9.71 2.18 0.45
N GLN A 98 -9.99 1.76 -0.78
CA GLN A 98 -9.88 0.39 -1.22
C GLN A 98 -9.55 0.35 -2.70
N ILE A 99 -8.76 -0.65 -3.10
CA ILE A 99 -8.43 -0.93 -4.49
C ILE A 99 -8.73 -2.42 -4.73
N PRO A 100 -9.59 -2.75 -5.70
CA PRO A 100 -9.81 -4.14 -6.09
C PRO A 100 -8.52 -4.73 -6.66
N VAL A 101 -8.17 -5.94 -6.24
CA VAL A 101 -7.09 -6.71 -6.88
C VAL A 101 -7.67 -7.40 -8.10
N THR A 102 -7.10 -7.12 -9.27
CA THR A 102 -7.38 -7.80 -10.55
C THR A 102 -6.60 -9.09 -10.68
#